data_AF-A0A956SIK9-F1
#
_entry.id   AF-A0A956SIK9-F1
#
_cell.length_a   1.000
_cell.length_b   1.000
_cell.length_c   1.000
_cell.angle_alpha   90.00
_cell.angle_beta   90.00
_cell.angle_gamma   90.00
#
_symmetry.space_group_name_H-M   'P 1'
#
loop_
_entity.id
_entity.type
_entity.pdbx_description
1 polymer ?
#
loop_
_entity_poly.entity_id
_entity_poly.type
_entity_poly.pdbx_seq_one_letter_code
_entity_poly.pdbx_strand_id
1 'polypeptide(L)'
;IEARDAVAADPSDERRRLRLAEVAIDLRLLGEADRALRFRGSTPTMEAMRRRAAGSVAGARGDVAGARREFEAALGTLRQDVYVRSHLIGIYLDANELDRALELAEELIRTGQADAVVYYNKACALSRQGRVDEALDELQRAVRRGYTDAVQISRDPDLAPVRKSPRFPALLEVLADSSN
;
A
#
# COMPACT_ATOMS: atom_id res chain seq x y z
N ILE A 1 8.76 14.62 21.08
CA ILE A 1 8.58 15.33 22.37
C ILE A 1 7.27 16.12 22.28
N GLU A 2 7.15 17.06 21.33
CA GLU A 2 5.93 17.86 21.09
C GLU A 2 4.61 17.05 20.99
N ALA A 3 4.55 15.97 20.20
CA ALA A 3 3.32 15.17 20.06
C ALA A 3 2.92 14.40 21.33
N ARG A 4 3.91 13.99 22.16
CA ARG A 4 3.65 13.32 23.45
C ARG A 4 3.10 14.32 24.46
N ASP A 5 3.72 15.49 24.52
CA ASP A 5 3.32 16.56 25.43
C ASP A 5 1.91 17.08 25.10
N ALA A 6 1.58 17.17 23.80
CA ALA A 6 0.24 17.54 23.34
C ALA A 6 -0.85 16.54 23.79
N VAL A 7 -0.56 15.24 23.77
CA VAL A 7 -1.47 14.20 24.28
C VAL A 7 -1.52 14.21 25.81
N ALA A 8 -0.41 14.50 26.49
CA ALA A 8 -0.42 14.64 27.95
C ALA A 8 -1.28 15.82 28.43
N ALA A 9 -1.31 16.91 27.67
CA ALA A 9 -2.13 18.09 27.95
C ALA A 9 -3.64 17.85 27.77
N ASP A 10 -4.04 16.94 26.88
CA ASP A 10 -5.42 16.47 26.74
C ASP A 10 -5.45 15.01 26.28
N PRO A 11 -5.48 14.05 27.24
CA PRO A 11 -5.47 12.62 26.92
C PRO A 11 -6.74 12.12 26.23
N SER A 12 -7.81 12.92 26.21
CA SER A 12 -9.10 12.59 25.59
C SER A 12 -9.20 13.04 24.13
N ASP A 13 -8.32 13.95 23.69
CA ASP A 13 -8.28 14.44 22.32
C ASP A 13 -7.80 13.35 21.35
N GLU A 14 -8.78 12.69 20.72
CA GLU A 14 -8.57 11.63 19.74
C GLU A 14 -7.71 12.04 18.54
N ARG A 15 -7.72 13.32 18.15
CA ARG A 15 -6.91 13.81 17.01
C ARG A 15 -5.44 13.90 17.39
N ARG A 16 -5.13 14.40 18.60
CA ARG A 16 -3.75 14.42 19.11
C ARG A 16 -3.20 13.01 19.25
N ARG A 17 -4.03 12.09 19.75
CA ARG A 17 -3.67 10.67 19.86
C ARG A 17 -3.39 10.03 18.51
N LEU A 18 -4.25 10.28 17.51
CA LEU A 18 -4.02 9.79 16.15
C LEU A 18 -2.73 10.34 15.57
N ARG A 19 -2.49 11.65 15.69
CA ARG A 19 -1.24 12.28 15.23
C ARG A 19 0.00 11.70 15.92
N LEU A 20 -0.08 11.45 17.23
CA LEU A 20 1.00 10.78 17.96
C LEU A 20 1.24 9.37 17.43
N ALA A 21 0.18 8.62 17.13
CA ALA A 21 0.29 7.27 16.57
C ALA A 21 0.98 7.28 15.21
N GLU A 22 0.61 8.19 14.32
CA GLU A 22 1.22 8.35 12.99
C GLU A 22 2.72 8.66 13.08
N VAL A 23 3.09 9.64 13.91
CA VAL A 23 4.51 9.96 14.16
C VAL A 23 5.24 8.77 14.78
N ALA A 24 4.62 8.04 15.70
CA ALA A 24 5.22 6.85 16.31
C ALA A 24 5.39 5.71 15.29
N ILE A 25 4.48 5.54 14.32
CA ILE A 25 4.61 4.58 13.22
C ILE A 25 5.82 4.91 12.36
N ASP A 26 5.96 6.18 11.95
CA ASP A 26 7.07 6.65 11.12
C ASP A 26 8.43 6.44 11.82
N LEU A 27 8.47 6.66 13.13
CA LEU A 27 9.66 6.44 13.97
C LEU A 27 9.85 4.97 14.40
N ARG A 28 9.00 4.05 13.93
CA ARG A 28 9.00 2.62 14.32
C ARG A 28 8.88 2.37 15.83
N LEU A 29 8.27 3.30 16.56
CA LEU A 29 7.95 3.20 17.99
C LEU A 29 6.59 2.49 18.17
N LEU A 30 6.50 1.23 17.73
CA LEU A 30 5.21 0.53 17.59
C LEU A 30 4.45 0.37 18.92
N GLY A 31 5.15 0.20 20.05
CA GLY A 31 4.52 0.13 21.37
C GLY A 31 3.94 1.47 21.85
N GLU A 32 4.43 2.59 21.31
CA GLU A 32 3.82 3.90 21.54
C GLU A 32 2.62 4.13 20.62
N ALA A 33 2.74 3.77 19.34
CA ALA A 33 1.63 3.83 18.41
C ALA A 33 0.41 3.07 18.95
N ASP A 34 0.62 1.85 19.47
CA ASP A 34 -0.45 1.08 20.13
C ASP A 34 -1.11 1.84 21.27
N ARG A 35 -0.31 2.41 22.19
CA ARG A 35 -0.84 3.13 23.36
C ARG A 35 -1.65 4.35 22.93
N ALA A 36 -1.16 5.08 21.93
CA ALA A 36 -1.86 6.22 21.35
C ALA A 36 -3.21 5.79 20.74
N LEU A 37 -3.25 4.64 20.05
CA LEU A 37 -4.46 4.08 19.42
C LEU A 37 -5.44 3.37 20.37
N ARG A 38 -5.19 3.34 21.70
CA ARG A 38 -6.14 2.80 22.70
C ARG A 38 -7.29 3.76 22.99
N PHE A 39 -8.13 3.98 21.99
CA PHE A 39 -9.40 4.68 22.11
C PHE A 39 -10.39 4.09 21.10
N ARG A 40 -11.67 4.41 21.24
CA ARG A 40 -12.68 4.17 20.21
C ARG A 40 -13.01 5.51 19.59
N GLY A 41 -12.98 5.61 18.26
CA GLY A 41 -13.28 6.88 17.58
C GLY A 41 -14.69 7.36 17.90
N SER A 42 -14.83 8.66 18.19
CA SER A 42 -16.12 9.27 18.54
C SER A 42 -17.08 9.34 17.34
N THR A 43 -16.52 9.34 16.13
CA THR A 43 -17.24 9.36 14.85
C THR A 43 -16.80 8.19 13.97
N PRO A 44 -17.61 7.78 12.96
CA PRO A 44 -17.20 6.76 12.00
C PRO A 44 -15.88 7.09 11.30
N THR A 45 -15.66 8.36 10.93
CA THR A 45 -14.42 8.81 10.30
C THR A 45 -13.23 8.68 11.24
N MET A 46 -13.36 9.10 12.50
CA MET A 46 -12.26 8.99 13.48
C MET A 46 -11.93 7.53 13.80
N GLU A 47 -12.94 6.67 13.91
CA GLU A 47 -12.72 5.23 14.11
C GLU A 47 -12.03 4.61 12.89
N ALA A 48 -12.42 4.99 11.68
CA ALA A 48 -11.78 4.49 10.47
C ALA A 48 -10.33 4.99 10.31
N MET A 49 -10.03 6.23 10.69
CA MET A 49 -8.65 6.75 10.74
C MET A 49 -7.80 6.01 11.77
N ARG A 50 -8.36 5.76 12.96
CA ARG A 50 -7.70 4.93 14.00
C ARG A 50 -7.42 3.52 13.48
N ARG A 51 -8.37 2.90 12.77
CA ARG A 51 -8.20 1.57 12.15
C ARG A 51 -7.15 1.59 11.04
N ARG A 52 -7.13 2.60 10.19
CA ARG A 52 -6.06 2.80 9.19
C ARG A 52 -4.69 2.78 9.88
N ALA A 53 -4.50 3.57 10.93
CA ALA A 53 -3.25 3.60 11.69
C ALA A 53 -2.94 2.24 12.37
N ALA A 54 -3.94 1.56 12.92
CA ALA A 54 -3.78 0.22 13.48
C ALA A 54 -3.34 -0.81 12.43
N GLY A 55 -3.87 -0.71 11.19
CA GLY A 55 -3.44 -1.53 10.05
C GLY A 55 -1.97 -1.32 9.72
N SER A 56 -1.50 -0.07 9.72
CA SER A 56 -0.07 0.24 9.54
C SER A 56 0.80 -0.35 10.66
N VAL A 57 0.36 -0.28 11.92
CA VAL A 57 1.08 -0.90 13.04
C VAL A 57 1.16 -2.41 12.89
N ALA A 58 0.06 -3.06 12.53
CA ALA A 58 0.02 -4.51 12.30
C ALA A 58 0.94 -4.91 11.15
N GLY A 59 0.90 -4.18 10.03
CA GLY A 59 1.79 -4.40 8.89
C GLY A 59 3.26 -4.23 9.24
N ALA A 60 3.60 -3.22 10.03
CA ALA A 60 4.96 -3.01 10.54
C ALA A 60 5.47 -4.14 11.45
N ARG A 61 4.59 -4.98 12.01
CA ARG A 61 4.93 -6.16 12.81
C ARG A 61 4.96 -7.46 12.00
N GLY A 62 4.63 -7.40 10.71
CA GLY A 62 4.40 -8.60 9.90
C GLY A 62 3.09 -9.32 10.21
N ASP A 63 2.19 -8.73 11.01
CA ASP A 63 0.83 -9.25 11.21
C ASP A 63 -0.03 -8.88 10.00
N VAL A 64 0.16 -9.59 8.90
CA VAL A 64 -0.55 -9.37 7.63
C VAL A 64 -2.06 -9.55 7.81
N ALA A 65 -2.49 -10.54 8.61
CA ALA A 65 -3.90 -10.80 8.87
C ALA A 65 -4.55 -9.65 9.67
N GLY A 66 -3.86 -9.13 10.69
CA GLY A 66 -4.29 -7.95 11.42
C GLY A 66 -4.33 -6.70 10.54
N ALA A 67 -3.29 -6.47 9.74
CA ALA A 67 -3.21 -5.34 8.82
C ALA A 67 -4.40 -5.32 7.86
N ARG A 68 -4.66 -6.47 7.22
CA ARG A 68 -5.81 -6.65 6.32
C ARG A 68 -7.12 -6.30 7.00
N ARG A 69 -7.39 -6.88 8.17
CA ARG A 69 -8.65 -6.67 8.91
C ARG A 69 -8.87 -5.18 9.21
N GLU A 70 -7.84 -4.50 9.71
CA GLU A 70 -7.96 -3.09 10.07
C GLU A 70 -8.09 -2.18 8.83
N PHE A 71 -7.37 -2.47 7.74
CA PHE A 71 -7.49 -1.75 6.49
C PHE A 71 -8.83 -1.94 5.78
N GLU A 72 -9.35 -3.18 5.70
CA GLU A 72 -10.68 -3.46 5.13
C GLU A 72 -11.78 -2.73 5.94
N ALA A 73 -11.68 -2.75 7.27
CA ALA A 73 -12.61 -2.02 8.14
C ALA A 73 -12.50 -0.50 7.96
N ALA A 74 -11.29 0.04 7.79
CA ALA A 74 -11.09 1.47 7.52
C ALA A 74 -11.67 1.87 6.15
N LEU A 75 -11.44 1.07 5.11
CA LEU A 75 -11.89 1.33 3.74
C LEU A 75 -13.43 1.42 3.63
N GLY A 76 -14.17 0.74 4.51
CA GLY A 76 -15.63 0.84 4.57
C GLY A 76 -16.14 2.27 4.77
N THR A 77 -15.38 3.12 5.47
CA THR A 77 -15.70 4.55 5.68
C THR A 77 -14.78 5.46 4.86
N LEU A 78 -13.48 5.22 4.89
CA LEU A 78 -12.47 5.98 4.15
C LEU A 78 -12.37 5.47 2.72
N ARG A 79 -13.52 5.48 2.02
CA ARG A 79 -13.63 4.81 0.73
C ARG A 79 -12.56 5.25 -0.23
N GLN A 80 -12.23 6.53 -0.35
CA GLN A 80 -11.22 7.03 -1.30
C GLN A 80 -9.78 7.13 -0.75
N ASP A 81 -9.47 6.48 0.37
CA ASP A 81 -8.13 6.55 0.96
C ASP A 81 -7.11 5.77 0.12
N VAL A 82 -6.23 6.53 -0.53
CA VAL A 82 -5.19 6.01 -1.42
C VAL A 82 -4.22 5.12 -0.66
N TYR A 83 -3.84 5.52 0.55
CA TYR A 83 -2.89 4.77 1.36
C TYR A 83 -3.44 3.40 1.73
N VAL A 84 -4.69 3.32 2.21
CA VAL A 84 -5.35 2.05 2.55
C VAL A 84 -5.46 1.15 1.33
N ARG A 85 -5.89 1.69 0.17
CA ARG A 85 -5.96 0.90 -1.07
C ARG A 85 -4.62 0.37 -1.51
N SER A 86 -3.58 1.20 -1.56
CA SER A 86 -2.25 0.78 -1.99
C SER A 86 -1.70 -0.35 -1.13
N HIS A 87 -1.93 -0.32 0.18
CA HIS A 87 -1.52 -1.41 1.08
C HIS A 87 -2.35 -2.67 0.87
N LEU A 88 -3.67 -2.55 0.69
CA LEU A 88 -4.54 -3.69 0.42
C LEU A 88 -4.22 -4.39 -0.91
N ILE A 89 -3.79 -3.66 -1.94
CA ILE A 89 -3.35 -4.26 -3.21
C ILE A 89 -2.22 -5.28 -2.96
N GLY A 90 -1.18 -4.89 -2.21
CA GLY A 90 -0.08 -5.80 -1.85
C GLY A 90 -0.56 -6.99 -1.01
N ILE A 91 -1.40 -6.73 0.00
CA ILE A 91 -1.97 -7.80 0.85
C ILE A 91 -2.78 -8.80 0.02
N TYR A 92 -3.56 -8.34 -0.96
CA TYR A 92 -4.35 -9.23 -1.82
C TYR A 92 -3.47 -10.00 -2.81
N LEU A 93 -2.37 -9.42 -3.30
CA LEU A 93 -1.37 -10.16 -4.07
C LEU A 93 -0.79 -11.31 -3.25
N ASP A 94 -0.34 -11.04 -2.03
CA ASP A 94 0.23 -12.07 -1.14
C ASP A 94 -0.80 -13.17 -0.84
N ALA A 95 -2.07 -12.81 -0.68
CA ALA A 95 -3.18 -13.74 -0.46
C ALA A 95 -3.67 -14.46 -1.74
N ASN A 96 -3.08 -14.18 -2.91
CA ASN A 96 -3.53 -14.67 -4.22
C ASN A 96 -4.98 -14.28 -4.58
N GLU A 97 -5.49 -13.19 -3.99
CA GLU A 97 -6.80 -12.59 -4.31
C GLU A 97 -6.63 -11.57 -5.45
N LEU A 98 -6.19 -12.07 -6.61
CA LEU A 98 -5.73 -11.25 -7.74
C LEU A 98 -6.80 -10.28 -8.25
N ASP A 99 -8.07 -10.71 -8.34
CA ASP A 99 -9.15 -9.86 -8.83
C ASP A 99 -9.41 -8.66 -7.92
N ARG A 100 -9.31 -8.84 -6.60
CA ARG A 100 -9.46 -7.73 -5.64
C ARG A 100 -8.29 -6.76 -5.69
N ALA A 101 -7.08 -7.28 -5.91
CA ALA A 101 -5.90 -6.44 -6.13
C ALA A 101 -6.06 -5.58 -7.39
N LEU A 102 -6.54 -6.19 -8.50
CA LEU A 102 -6.81 -5.49 -9.76
C LEU A 102 -7.90 -4.43 -9.61
N GLU A 103 -9.01 -4.75 -8.95
CA GLU A 103 -10.12 -3.81 -8.73
C GLU A 103 -9.65 -2.52 -8.04
N LEU A 104 -8.90 -2.65 -6.94
CA LEU A 104 -8.36 -1.50 -6.22
C LEU A 104 -7.33 -0.73 -7.04
N ALA A 105 -6.43 -1.43 -7.76
CA ALA A 105 -5.43 -0.79 -8.60
C ALA A 105 -6.09 0.00 -9.75
N GLU A 106 -7.08 -0.60 -10.42
CA GLU A 106 -7.82 0.06 -11.50
C GLU A 106 -8.61 1.27 -11.02
N GLU A 107 -9.17 1.22 -9.82
CA GLU A 107 -9.83 2.39 -9.23
C GLU A 107 -8.85 3.54 -9.01
N LEU A 108 -7.69 3.28 -8.38
CA LEU A 108 -6.66 4.31 -8.19
C LEU A 108 -6.14 4.87 -9.51
N ILE A 109 -6.00 4.03 -10.54
CA ILE A 109 -5.59 4.46 -11.87
C ILE A 109 -6.66 5.36 -12.50
N ARG A 110 -7.94 4.98 -12.39
CA ARG A 110 -9.07 5.71 -12.96
C ARG A 110 -9.26 7.07 -12.31
N THR A 111 -9.02 7.18 -11.01
CA THR A 111 -9.11 8.45 -10.27
C THR A 111 -7.85 9.32 -10.37
N GLY A 112 -6.81 8.86 -11.07
CA GLY A 112 -5.54 9.58 -11.20
C GLY A 112 -4.71 9.62 -9.92
N GLN A 113 -4.99 8.73 -8.97
CA GLN A 113 -4.34 8.66 -7.66
C GLN A 113 -3.28 7.54 -7.57
N ALA A 114 -3.10 6.75 -8.64
CA ALA A 114 -2.10 5.69 -8.71
C ALA A 114 -0.68 6.25 -8.88
N ASP A 115 0.22 5.81 -8.00
CA ASP A 115 1.66 5.98 -8.14
C ASP A 115 2.29 4.83 -8.94
N ALA A 116 3.61 4.89 -9.14
CA ALA A 116 4.36 3.89 -9.89
C ALA A 116 4.24 2.47 -9.27
N VAL A 117 4.11 2.36 -7.95
CA VAL A 117 3.98 1.09 -7.23
C VAL A 117 2.63 0.44 -7.51
N VAL A 118 1.55 1.22 -7.63
CA VAL A 118 0.22 0.69 -8.01
C VAL A 118 0.25 0.06 -9.41
N TYR A 119 0.93 0.68 -10.39
CA TYR A 119 1.09 0.09 -11.73
C TYR A 119 1.92 -1.19 -11.70
N TYR A 120 3.00 -1.21 -10.92
CA TYR A 120 3.83 -2.39 -10.72
C TYR A 120 3.03 -3.56 -10.11
N ASN A 121 2.27 -3.29 -9.05
CA ASN A 121 1.45 -4.30 -8.38
C ASN A 121 0.32 -4.81 -9.29
N LYS A 122 -0.29 -3.93 -10.10
CA LYS A 122 -1.26 -4.35 -11.13
C LYS A 122 -0.61 -5.32 -12.12
N ALA A 123 0.61 -5.01 -12.57
CA ALA A 123 1.34 -5.91 -13.46
C ALA A 123 1.63 -7.27 -12.84
N CYS A 124 1.99 -7.32 -11.55
CA CYS A 124 2.19 -8.56 -10.81
C CYS A 124 0.90 -9.41 -10.80
N ALA A 125 -0.25 -8.80 -10.50
CA ALA A 125 -1.54 -9.49 -10.53
C ALA A 125 -1.88 -10.04 -11.93
N LEU A 126 -1.72 -9.22 -12.98
CA LEU A 126 -1.96 -9.63 -14.37
C LEU A 126 -1.03 -10.78 -14.80
N SER A 127 0.25 -10.69 -14.44
CA SER A 127 1.25 -11.71 -14.75
C SER A 127 0.88 -13.06 -14.14
N ARG A 128 0.45 -13.08 -12.86
CA ARG A 128 -0.02 -14.29 -12.17
C ARG A 128 -1.30 -14.87 -12.76
N GLN A 129 -2.16 -14.03 -13.36
CA GLN A 129 -3.32 -14.48 -14.13
C GLN A 129 -2.96 -14.98 -15.54
N GLY A 130 -1.69 -14.94 -15.95
CA GLY A 130 -1.25 -15.31 -17.29
C GLY A 130 -1.53 -14.25 -18.36
N ARG A 131 -2.00 -13.05 -17.96
CA ARG A 131 -2.27 -11.90 -18.84
C ARG A 131 -0.97 -11.14 -19.13
N VAL A 132 -0.03 -11.83 -19.76
CA VAL A 132 1.38 -11.41 -19.89
C VAL A 132 1.53 -10.10 -20.65
N ASP A 133 0.80 -9.90 -21.76
CA ASP A 133 0.92 -8.67 -22.56
C ASP A 133 0.43 -7.44 -21.80
N GLU A 134 -0.69 -7.56 -21.09
CA GLU A 134 -1.23 -6.48 -20.26
C GLU A 134 -0.31 -6.19 -19.07
N ALA A 135 0.30 -7.22 -18.47
CA ALA A 135 1.28 -7.04 -17.39
C ALA A 135 2.51 -6.25 -17.87
N LEU A 136 3.00 -6.52 -19.07
CA LEU A 136 4.11 -5.77 -19.68
C LEU A 136 3.75 -4.30 -19.93
N ASP A 137 2.53 -4.03 -20.41
CA ASP A 137 2.06 -2.66 -20.64
C ASP A 137 2.01 -1.88 -19.32
N GLU A 138 1.50 -2.51 -18.24
CA GLU A 138 1.46 -1.90 -16.91
C GLU A 138 2.85 -1.74 -16.29
N LEU A 139 3.78 -2.67 -16.49
CA LEU A 139 5.18 -2.49 -16.08
C LEU A 139 5.80 -1.29 -16.78
N GLN A 140 5.60 -1.16 -18.09
CA GLN A 140 6.13 -0.02 -18.84
C GLN A 140 5.53 1.31 -18.33
N ARG A 141 4.25 1.31 -17.93
CA ARG A 141 3.60 2.48 -17.28
C ARG A 141 4.18 2.76 -15.90
N ALA A 142 4.52 1.73 -15.12
CA ALA A 142 5.17 1.86 -13.82
C ALA A 142 6.56 2.52 -13.99
N VAL A 143 7.36 2.02 -14.93
CA VAL A 143 8.71 2.54 -15.23
C VAL A 143 8.67 4.00 -15.65
N ARG A 144 7.79 4.36 -16.60
CA ARG A 144 7.60 5.77 -17.01
C ARG A 144 7.13 6.69 -15.88
N ARG A 145 6.61 6.14 -14.79
CA ARG A 145 6.19 6.89 -13.58
C ARG A 145 7.23 6.87 -12.47
N GLY A 146 8.42 6.33 -12.73
CA GLY A 146 9.54 6.33 -11.79
C GLY A 146 9.72 5.03 -11.00
N TYR A 147 9.08 3.93 -11.39
CA TYR A 147 9.44 2.62 -10.85
C TYR A 147 10.77 2.15 -11.46
N THR A 148 11.87 2.28 -10.71
CA THR A 148 13.23 2.04 -11.20
C THR A 148 13.91 0.80 -10.58
N ASP A 149 13.20 0.02 -9.76
CA ASP A 149 13.76 -1.20 -9.17
C ASP A 149 13.82 -2.34 -10.21
N ALA A 150 14.81 -2.25 -11.10
CA ALA A 150 15.08 -3.22 -12.14
C ALA A 150 15.48 -4.59 -11.55
N VAL A 151 16.10 -4.61 -10.37
CA VAL A 151 16.44 -5.84 -9.65
C VAL A 151 15.16 -6.57 -9.25
N GLN A 152 14.19 -5.86 -8.67
CA GLN A 152 12.89 -6.42 -8.33
C GLN A 152 12.18 -6.96 -9.59
N ILE A 153 12.05 -6.16 -10.66
CA ILE A 153 11.41 -6.62 -11.92
C ILE A 153 12.05 -7.91 -12.47
N SER A 154 13.37 -8.00 -12.39
CA SER A 154 14.13 -9.14 -12.92
C SER A 154 14.05 -10.41 -12.07
N ARG A 155 13.67 -10.32 -10.79
CA ARG A 155 13.64 -11.48 -9.88
C ARG A 155 12.28 -11.80 -9.27
N ASP A 156 11.32 -10.87 -9.32
CA ASP A 156 10.03 -11.01 -8.64
C ASP A 156 9.32 -12.29 -9.12
N PRO A 157 8.99 -13.25 -8.24
CA PRO A 157 8.32 -14.47 -8.66
C PRO A 157 6.99 -14.22 -9.37
N ASP A 158 6.27 -13.14 -9.04
CA ASP A 158 4.99 -12.79 -9.66
C ASP A 158 5.17 -12.46 -11.16
N LEU A 159 6.35 -11.99 -11.55
CA LEU A 159 6.70 -11.64 -12.93
C LEU A 159 7.39 -12.78 -13.70
N ALA A 160 7.44 -13.99 -13.15
CA ALA A 160 8.06 -15.13 -13.83
C ALA A 160 7.43 -15.43 -15.22
N PRO A 161 6.11 -15.33 -15.43
CA PRO A 161 5.52 -15.41 -16.77
C PRO A 161 5.98 -14.30 -17.70
N VAL A 162 6.01 -13.06 -17.22
CA VAL A 162 6.44 -11.87 -17.98
C VAL A 162 7.88 -12.01 -18.47
N ARG A 163 8.79 -12.51 -17.62
CA ARG A 163 10.21 -12.69 -17.99
C ARG A 163 10.45 -13.68 -19.14
N LYS A 164 9.48 -14.54 -19.45
CA LYS A 164 9.55 -15.47 -20.58
C LYS A 164 9.10 -14.82 -21.90
N SER A 165 8.52 -13.63 -21.84
CA SER A 165 8.04 -12.92 -23.03
C SER A 165 9.20 -12.35 -23.85
N PRO A 166 9.15 -12.42 -25.19
CA PRO A 166 10.14 -11.76 -26.05
C PRO A 166 10.12 -10.23 -25.94
N ARG A 167 9.07 -9.64 -25.36
CA ARG A 167 8.96 -8.18 -25.09
C ARG A 167 9.72 -7.74 -23.83
N PHE A 168 10.12 -8.69 -22.96
CA PHE A 168 10.76 -8.36 -21.68
C PHE A 168 12.11 -7.64 -21.83
N PRO A 169 13.02 -8.01 -22.76
CA PRO A 169 14.26 -7.27 -22.97
C PRO A 169 14.03 -5.78 -23.30
N ALA A 170 13.04 -5.46 -24.14
CA ALA A 170 12.69 -4.08 -24.47
C ALA A 170 12.19 -3.28 -23.25
N LEU A 171 11.54 -3.93 -22.28
CA LEU A 171 11.18 -3.29 -21.01
C LEU A 171 12.43 -2.90 -20.19
N LEU A 172 13.47 -3.73 -20.21
CA LEU A 172 14.72 -3.44 -19.50
C LEU A 172 15.49 -2.27 -20.12
N GLU A 173 15.40 -2.09 -21.43
CA GLU A 173 15.95 -0.91 -22.12
C GLU A 173 15.24 0.37 -21.66
N VAL A 174 13.90 0.36 -21.61
CA VAL A 174 13.10 1.49 -21.10
C VAL A 174 13.48 1.84 -19.65
N LEU A 175 13.76 0.84 -18.81
CA LEU A 175 14.24 1.02 -17.43
C LEU A 175 15.60 1.71 -17.37
N ALA A 176 16.54 1.29 -18.22
CA ALA A 176 17.87 1.87 -18.28
C ALA A 176 17.81 3.35 -18.72
N ASP A 177 16.98 3.66 -19.72
CA ASP A 177 16.79 5.02 -20.20
C ASP A 177 16.09 5.92 -19.18
N SER A 178 15.17 5.37 -18.39
CA SER A 178 14.42 6.12 -17.36
C SER A 178 15.24 6.38 -16.08
N SER A 179 16.45 5.79 -15.97
CA SER A 179 17.35 5.92 -14.83
C SER A 179 18.52 6.90 -15.06
N ASN A 180 18.60 7.47 -16.28
CA ASN A 180 19.55 8.51 -16.69
C ASN A 180 18.91 9.91 -16.61
#